data_AF-A0A3D2T2E0-F1
#
_entry.id   AF-A0A3D2T2E0-F1
#
_cell.length_a   1.000
_cell.length_b   1.000
_cell.length_c   1.000
_cell.angle_alpha   90.00
_cell.angle_beta   90.00
_cell.angle_gamma   90.00
#
_symmetry.space_group_name_H-M   'P 1'
#
loop_
_entity.id
_entity.type
_entity.pdbx_description
1 polymer ?
#
loop_
_entity_poly.entity_id
_entity_poly.type
_entity_poly.pdbx_seq_one_letter_code
_entity_poly.pdbx_strand_id
1 'polypeptide(L)'
;WDGPLLTDSIKAIDDQVGDGYGLSTTASDEALRMFALHEGLVLDPTYTAKAAAGLISWVRTGMVSDLDRVVFLHTGGHPGLFT
;
A
#
# COMPACT_ATOMS: atom_id res chain seq x y z
N TRP A 1 -26.76 3.57 -7.62
CA TRP A 1 -26.62 4.55 -6.52
C TRP A 1 -26.35 5.86 -7.21
N ASP A 2 -27.28 6.81 -7.11
CA ASP A 2 -27.22 8.10 -7.82
C ASP A 2 -26.79 9.22 -6.87
N GLY A 3 -26.03 8.86 -5.83
CA GLY A 3 -25.48 9.82 -4.89
C GLY A 3 -24.33 10.62 -5.50
N PRO A 4 -24.01 11.79 -4.93
CA PRO A 4 -22.91 12.61 -5.40
C PRO A 4 -21.57 11.88 -5.22
N LEU A 5 -20.70 11.95 -6.23
CA LEU A 5 -19.32 11.52 -6.11
C LEU A 5 -18.57 12.50 -5.19
N LEU A 6 -17.88 11.97 -4.18
CA LEU A 6 -17.08 12.76 -3.24
C LEU A 6 -15.69 13.07 -3.82
N THR A 7 -15.63 13.67 -5.01
CA THR A 7 -14.36 13.89 -5.75
C THR A 7 -13.33 14.66 -4.93
N ASP A 8 -13.77 15.63 -4.13
CA ASP A 8 -12.89 16.46 -3.28
C ASP A 8 -12.28 15.67 -2.10
N SER A 9 -12.82 14.48 -1.82
CA SER A 9 -12.34 13.56 -0.77
C SER A 9 -11.44 12.45 -1.31
N ILE A 10 -11.25 12.36 -2.63
CA ILE A 10 -10.45 11.32 -3.27
C ILE A 10 -9.04 11.85 -3.51
N LYS A 11 -8.03 11.12 -3.04
CA LYS A 11 -6.63 11.38 -3.35
C LYS A 11 -6.04 10.15 -4.03
N ALA A 12 -5.48 10.35 -5.22
CA ALA A 12 -4.62 9.37 -5.89
C ALA A 12 -3.18 9.78 -5.64
N ILE A 13 -2.38 8.86 -5.09
CA ILE A 13 -0.98 9.09 -4.73
C ILE A 13 -0.17 7.97 -5.39
N ASP A 14 0.78 8.32 -6.23
CA ASP A 14 1.54 7.43 -7.12
C ASP A 14 3.05 7.41 -6.84
N ASP A 15 3.47 7.96 -5.71
CA ASP A 15 4.87 8.06 -5.28
C ASP A 15 5.55 6.70 -5.04
N GLN A 16 4.78 5.63 -4.84
CA GLN A 16 5.29 4.26 -4.65
C GLN A 16 5.20 3.37 -5.89
N VAL A 17 4.82 3.92 -7.06
CA VAL A 17 4.70 3.13 -8.30
C VAL A 17 6.05 2.63 -8.80
N GLY A 18 7.12 3.44 -8.64
CA GLY A 18 8.46 3.11 -9.15
C GLY A 18 8.53 3.08 -10.67
N ASP A 19 9.36 2.18 -11.21
CA ASP A 19 9.65 2.10 -12.65
C ASP A 19 8.51 1.55 -13.52
N GLY A 20 7.41 1.10 -12.90
CA GLY A 20 6.20 0.72 -13.62
C GLY A 20 5.43 -0.46 -13.01
N TYR A 21 4.46 -0.92 -13.78
CA TYR A 21 3.57 -2.02 -13.39
C TYR A 21 4.31 -3.36 -13.33
N GLY A 22 4.05 -4.14 -12.28
CA GLY A 22 4.68 -5.45 -12.05
C GLY A 22 6.12 -5.40 -11.54
N LEU A 23 6.78 -4.23 -11.56
CA LEU A 23 8.15 -4.06 -11.09
C LEU A 23 8.14 -3.69 -9.61
N SER A 24 8.83 -4.45 -8.77
CA SER A 24 8.99 -4.10 -7.36
C SER A 24 9.92 -2.89 -7.17
N THR A 25 9.85 -2.28 -6.00
CA THR A 25 10.76 -1.22 -5.55
C THR A 25 11.39 -1.63 -4.22
N THR A 26 12.50 -0.99 -3.83
CA THR A 26 13.10 -1.19 -2.50
C THR A 26 12.08 -0.94 -1.38
N ALA A 27 11.19 0.05 -1.55
CA ALA A 27 10.16 0.38 -0.58
C ALA A 27 9.06 -0.70 -0.51
N SER A 28 8.61 -1.24 -1.65
CA SER A 28 7.64 -2.35 -1.64
C SER A 28 8.23 -3.62 -1.02
N ASP A 29 9.51 -3.89 -1.28
CA ASP A 29 10.20 -5.06 -0.72
C ASP A 29 10.44 -4.91 0.79
N GLU A 30 10.66 -3.70 1.28
CA GLU A 30 10.68 -3.39 2.73
C GLU A 30 9.29 -3.64 3.34
N ALA A 31 8.24 -3.09 2.72
CA ALA A 31 6.88 -3.20 3.22
C ALA A 31 6.40 -4.66 3.29
N LEU A 32 6.67 -5.45 2.25
CA LEU A 32 6.38 -6.89 2.22
C LEU A 32 7.04 -7.60 3.40
N ARG A 33 8.34 -7.35 3.65
CA ARG A 33 9.05 -7.96 4.78
C ARG A 33 8.47 -7.53 6.13
N MET A 34 8.16 -6.25 6.30
CA MET A 34 7.57 -5.76 7.55
C MET A 34 6.23 -6.45 7.85
N PHE A 35 5.31 -6.48 6.87
CA PHE A 35 4.00 -7.11 7.05
C PHE A 35 4.11 -8.62 7.28
N ALA A 36 5.02 -9.29 6.56
CA ALA A 36 5.23 -10.73 6.72
C ALA A 36 5.80 -11.06 8.11
N LEU A 37 6.78 -10.29 8.59
CA LEU A 37 7.49 -10.59 9.84
C LEU A 37 6.74 -10.12 11.10
N HIS A 38 6.01 -9.01 11.02
CA HIS A 38 5.31 -8.46 12.19
C HIS A 38 3.86 -8.90 12.30
N GLU A 39 3.16 -9.10 11.17
CA GLU A 39 1.72 -9.37 11.15
C GLU A 39 1.36 -10.73 10.55
N GLY A 40 2.33 -11.46 10.00
CA GLY A 40 2.08 -12.71 9.27
C GLY A 40 1.27 -12.52 7.99
N LEU A 41 1.24 -11.30 7.44
CA LEU A 41 0.53 -10.95 6.21
C LEU A 41 1.50 -10.94 5.03
N VAL A 42 1.23 -11.75 4.02
CA VAL A 42 2.04 -11.80 2.81
C VAL A 42 1.41 -10.91 1.74
N LEU A 43 2.13 -9.86 1.36
CA LEU A 43 1.69 -8.91 0.34
C LEU A 43 2.25 -9.29 -1.03
N ASP A 44 1.50 -9.00 -2.09
CA ASP A 44 1.96 -9.17 -3.46
C ASP A 44 2.87 -8.00 -3.91
N PRO A 45 3.87 -8.25 -4.76
CA PRO A 45 4.87 -7.23 -5.15
C PRO A 45 4.32 -6.16 -6.10
N THR A 46 3.19 -6.40 -6.77
CA THR A 46 2.64 -5.51 -7.80
C THR A 46 1.71 -4.45 -7.21
N TYR A 47 0.84 -4.84 -6.26
CA TYR A 47 -0.22 -4.00 -5.73
C TYR A 47 -0.05 -3.76 -4.23
N THR A 48 -0.25 -4.79 -3.43
CA THR A 48 -0.45 -4.62 -1.98
C THR A 48 0.83 -4.24 -1.25
N ALA A 49 2.00 -4.68 -1.71
CA ALA A 49 3.28 -4.23 -1.19
C ALA A 49 3.55 -2.74 -1.48
N LYS A 50 3.17 -2.23 -2.66
CA LYS A 50 3.30 -0.81 -3.00
C LYS A 50 2.32 0.06 -2.20
N ALA A 51 1.10 -0.41 -2.00
CA ALA A 51 0.13 0.26 -1.12
C ALA A 51 0.62 0.31 0.33
N ALA A 52 1.20 -0.78 0.83
CA ALA A 52 1.77 -0.83 2.17
C ALA A 52 3.01 0.06 2.32
N ALA A 53 3.87 0.15 1.29
CA ALA A 53 4.97 1.11 1.24
C ALA A 53 4.46 2.56 1.37
N GLY A 54 3.33 2.87 0.72
CA GLY A 54 2.66 4.17 0.83
C GLY A 54 2.21 4.46 2.26
N LEU A 55 1.54 3.50 2.90
CA LEU A 55 1.13 3.63 4.31
C LEU A 55 2.34 3.85 5.24
N ILE A 56 3.41 3.08 5.06
CA ILE A 56 4.65 3.24 5.86
C ILE A 56 5.27 4.62 5.63
N SER A 57 5.31 5.09 4.37
CA SER A 57 5.78 6.43 4.02
C SER A 57 4.95 7.52 4.71
N TRP A 58 3.61 7.37 4.72
CA TRP A 58 2.71 8.33 5.37
C TRP A 58 2.91 8.42 6.87
N VAL A 59 3.15 7.29 7.54
CA VAL A 59 3.49 7.28 8.96
C VAL A 59 4.85 7.95 9.20
N ARG A 60 5.86 7.62 8.40
CA ARG A 60 7.22 8.20 8.53
C ARG A 60 7.26 9.72 8.27
N THR A 61 6.37 10.22 7.41
CA THR A 61 6.28 11.65 7.05
C THR A 61 5.25 12.42 7.86
N GLY A 62 4.51 11.76 8.76
CA GLY A 62 3.48 12.38 9.60
C GLY A 62 2.19 12.73 8.86
N MET A 63 1.98 12.23 7.64
CA MET A 63 0.68 12.31 6.96
C MET A 63 -0.38 11.46 7.65
N VAL A 64 0.05 10.39 8.34
CA VAL A 64 -0.75 9.59 9.28
C VAL A 64 -0.01 9.59 10.62
N SER A 65 -0.72 9.90 11.70
CA SER A 65 -0.20 9.85 13.07
C SER A 65 -0.61 8.57 13.80
N ASP A 66 -0.02 8.34 14.97
CA ASP A 66 -0.40 7.24 15.88
C ASP A 66 -1.79 7.43 16.53
N LEU A 67 -2.39 8.62 16.38
CA LEU A 67 -3.75 8.92 16.81
C LEU A 67 -4.79 8.61 15.74
N ASP A 68 -4.38 8.46 14.48
CA ASP A 68 -5.28 8.18 13.38
C ASP A 68 -5.70 6.71 13.33
N ARG A 69 -6.96 6.46 12.94
CA ARG A 69 -7.46 5.12 12.68
C ARG A 69 -7.50 4.87 11.18
N VAL A 70 -6.62 3.99 10.71
CA VAL A 70 -6.48 3.67 9.28
C VAL A 70 -6.98 2.26 9.00
N VAL A 71 -7.75 2.11 7.93
CA VAL A 71 -8.11 0.80 7.36
C VAL A 71 -7.23 0.55 6.15
N PHE A 72 -6.32 -0.41 6.27
CA PHE A 72 -5.56 -0.91 5.13
C PHE A 72 -6.36 -2.00 4.41
N LEU A 73 -6.73 -1.76 3.15
CA LEU A 73 -7.46 -2.74 2.35
C LEU A 73 -6.48 -3.69 1.66
N HIS A 74 -6.27 -4.87 2.24
CA HIS A 74 -5.47 -5.92 1.60
C HIS A 74 -6.28 -6.60 0.48
N THR A 75 -5.99 -6.23 -0.78
CA THR A 75 -6.72 -6.68 -1.97
C THR A 75 -6.32 -8.06 -2.52
N GLY A 76 -5.46 -8.81 -1.82
CA GLY A 76 -4.97 -10.12 -2.25
C GLY A 76 -3.69 -10.05 -3.08
N GLY A 77 -3.65 -10.75 -4.23
CA GLY A 77 -2.50 -10.78 -5.15
C GLY A 77 -1.47 -11.90 -4.91
N HIS A 78 -1.68 -12.75 -3.89
CA HIS A 78 -0.77 -13.85 -3.51
C HIS A 78 -0.19 -14.70 -4.66
N PRO A 79 -0.93 -15.07 -5.72
CA PRO A 79 -0.34 -15.83 -6.83
C PRO A 79 0.86 -15.13 -7.50
N GLY A 80 0.91 -13.79 -7.47
CA GLY A 80 2.02 -13.00 -8.01
C GLY A 80 3.33 -13.11 -7.23
N LEU A 81 3.37 -13.86 -6.13
CA LEU A 81 4.62 -14.16 -5.41
C LEU A 81 5.48 -15.21 -6.12
N PHE A 82 4.88 -16.00 -7.00
CA PHE A 82 5.53 -17.16 -7.64
C PHE A 82 5.87 -16.91 -9.11
N THR A 83 5.76 -15.67 -9.57
CA THR A 83 6.01 -15.21 -10.94
C THR A 83 7.15 -14.23 -10.96
#